data_AF-A0A955E050-F1
#
_entry.id   AF-A0A955E050-F1
#
_cell.length_a   1.000
_cell.length_b   1.000
_cell.length_c   1.000
_cell.angle_alpha   90.00
_cell.angle_beta   90.00
_cell.angle_gamma   90.00
#
_symmetry.space_group_name_H-M   'P 1'
#
loop_
_entity.id
_entity.type
_entity.pdbx_description
1 polymer ?
#
loop_
_entity_poly.entity_id
_entity_poly.type
_entity_poly.pdbx_seq_one_letter_code
_entity_poly.pdbx_strand_id
1 'polypeptide(L)' 'MLDKLKNVTSRLPLSKKSDQLIVGLDIGTEFVKALIARVNGDELEVIGVGRAHQSLSDMQSGAIS' A
#
# COMPACT_ATOMS: atom_id res chain seq x y z
N MET A 1 -12.82 2.41 -12.18
CA MET A 1 -11.84 2.59 -11.08
C MET A 1 -10.75 1.53 -11.12
N LEU A 2 -11.09 0.24 -11.23
CA LEU A 2 -10.11 -0.86 -11.32
C LEU A 2 -9.16 -0.77 -12.52
N ASP A 3 -9.59 -0.19 -13.65
CA ASP A 3 -8.72 -0.03 -14.81
C ASP A 3 -7.49 0.85 -14.54
N LYS A 4 -7.58 1.76 -13.56
CA LYS A 4 -6.44 2.58 -13.12
C LYS A 4 -5.40 1.79 -12.32
N LEU A 5 -5.78 0.62 -11.78
CA LEU A 5 -4.90 -0.23 -10.95
C LEU A 5 -4.10 -1.25 -11.77
N LYS A 6 -4.52 -1.55 -13.02
CA LYS A 6 -3.90 -2.58 -13.87
C LYS A 6 -2.39 -2.40 -14.09
N ASN A 7 -1.90 -1.16 -14.02
CA ASN A 7 -0.50 -0.80 -14.26
C ASN A 7 0.19 -0.16 -13.05
N VAL A 8 -0.31 -0.39 -11.83
CA VAL A 8 0.34 0.15 -10.63
C VAL A 8 1.72 -0.48 -10.40
N THR A 9 1.84 -1.80 -10.61
CA THR A 9 3.09 -2.53 -10.39
C THR A 9 4.21 -2.15 -11.36
N SER A 10 3.86 -1.71 -12.57
CA SER A 10 4.85 -1.25 -13.56
C SER A 10 5.51 0.08 -13.20
N ARG A 11 4.97 0.81 -12.22
CA ARG A 11 5.54 2.07 -11.71
C ARG A 11 6.47 1.87 -10.52
N LEU A 12 6.55 0.65 -10.00
CA LEU A 12 7.45 0.31 -8.91
C LEU A 12 8.85 -0.01 -9.46
N PRO A 13 9.92 0.34 -8.75
CA PRO A 13 11.29 0.06 -9.16
C PRO A 13 11.65 -1.43 -8.97
N LEU A 14 10.99 -2.31 -9.71
CA LEU A 14 11.19 -3.76 -9.66
C LEU A 14 12.44 -4.14 -10.48
N SER A 15 13.35 -4.87 -9.85
CA SER A 15 14.64 -5.24 -10.45
C SER A 15 14.56 -6.57 -11.19
N LYS A 16 13.69 -7.48 -10.74
CA LYS A 16 13.49 -8.81 -11.32
C LYS A 16 12.00 -9.15 -11.38
N LYS A 17 11.63 -10.00 -12.35
CA LYS A 17 10.28 -10.59 -12.43
C LYS A 17 9.90 -11.42 -11.19
N SER A 18 10.88 -11.79 -10.37
CA SER A 18 10.71 -12.61 -9.17
C SER A 18 10.83 -11.82 -7.86
N ASP A 19 10.85 -10.48 -7.89
CA ASP A 19 10.88 -9.69 -6.66
C ASP A 19 9.64 -10.02 -5.82
N GLN A 20 9.84 -10.48 -4.59
CA GLN A 20 8.76 -10.71 -3.64
C GLN A 20 8.39 -9.38 -3.00
N LEU A 21 7.11 -9.01 -3.11
CA LEU A 21 6.58 -7.77 -2.58
C LEU A 21 5.60 -8.05 -1.44
N ILE A 22 5.65 -7.23 -0.41
CA ILE A 22 4.66 -7.17 0.67
C ILE A 22 4.01 -5.79 0.68
N VAL A 23 2.72 -5.76 0.98
CA VAL A 23 1.98 -4.52 1.22
C VAL A 23 1.60 -4.47 2.70
N GLY A 24 1.99 -3.38 3.37
CA GLY A 24 1.43 -2.99 4.66
C GLY A 24 0.28 -2.02 4.44
N LEU A 25 -0.90 -2.33 4.96
CA LEU A 25 -2.09 -1.47 4.90
C LEU A 25 -2.51 -1.13 6.32
N ASP A 26 -2.56 0.16 6.62
CA ASP A 26 -3.07 0.70 7.87
C ASP A 26 -4.28 1.58 7.56
N ILE A 27 -5.41 1.24 8.15
CA ILE A 27 -6.66 1.95 7.99
C ILE A 27 -6.93 2.61 9.34
N GLY A 28 -6.60 3.90 9.46
CA GLY A 28 -6.85 4.70 10.65
C GLY A 28 -7.98 5.70 10.42
N THR A 29 -8.60 6.23 11.47
CA THR A 29 -9.81 7.07 11.36
C THR A 29 -9.64 8.36 10.55
N GLU A 30 -8.41 8.87 10.42
CA GLU A 30 -8.11 10.09 9.65
C GLU A 30 -7.48 9.78 8.27
N PHE A 31 -6.66 8.74 8.19
CA PHE A 31 -5.92 8.39 6.98
C PHE A 31 -5.91 6.88 6.73
N VAL A 32 -6.08 6.48 5.47
CA VAL A 32 -5.56 5.20 4.99
C VAL A 32 -4.11 5.39 4.60
N LYS A 33 -3.23 4.51 5.04
CA LYS A 33 -1.81 4.49 4.69
C LYS A 33 -1.47 3.13 4.10
N ALA A 34 -0.65 3.13 3.06
CA ALA A 34 -0.11 1.92 2.48
C ALA A 34 1.40 2.08 2.25
N LEU A 35 2.15 1.01 2.48
CA LEU A 35 3.54 0.89 2.08
C LEU A 35 3.73 -0.38 1.25
N ILE A 36 4.63 -0.32 0.28
CA ILE A 36 5.03 -1.46 -0.53
C ILE A 36 6.50 -1.69 -0.23
N ALA A 37 6.82 -2.89 0.24
CA ALA A 37 8.18 -3.29 0.55
C ALA A 37 8.61 -4.46 -0.34
N ARG A 38 9.89 -4.45 -0.75
CA ARG A 38 10.56 -5.58 -1.37
C ARG A 38 11.22 -6.42 -0.29
N VAL A 39 11.06 -7.74 -0.36
CA VAL A 39 11.72 -8.68 0.56
C VAL A 39 13.10 -9.03 0.02
N ASN A 40 14.14 -8.77 0.81
CA ASN A 40 15.53 -9.08 0.51
C ASN A 40 16.11 -9.95 1.64
N GLY A 41 15.82 -11.26 1.59
CA GLY A 41 16.16 -12.16 2.70
C GLY A 41 15.36 -11.78 3.96
N ASP A 42 16.07 -11.42 5.03
CA ASP A 42 15.46 -11.01 6.31
C ASP A 42 15.22 -9.50 6.40
N GLU A 43 15.50 -8.76 5.33
CA GLU A 43 15.30 -7.30 5.26
C GLU A 43 14.10 -6.92 4.39
N LEU A 44 13.47 -5.80 4.76
CA LEU A 44 12.41 -5.16 3.98
C LEU A 44 12.89 -3.79 3.48
N GLU A 45 12.93 -3.62 2.17
CA GLU A 45 13.21 -2.34 1.52
C GLU A 45 11.89 -1.66 1.13
N VAL A 46 11.58 -0.49 1.70
CA VAL A 46 10.37 0.26 1.32
C VAL A 46 10.58 0.94 -0.02
N ILE A 47 9.82 0.53 -1.03
CA ILE A 47 9.94 1.02 -2.42
C ILE A 47 8.74 1.88 -2.87
N GLY A 48 7.73 2.02 -2.02
CA GLY A 48 6.58 2.89 -2.27
C GLY A 48 5.79 3.15 -1.01
N VAL A 49 5.23 4.35 -0.90
CA VAL A 49 4.32 4.75 0.18
C VAL A 49 3.15 5.55 -0.39
N GLY A 50 2.00 5.43 0.26
CA GLY A 50 0.79 6.16 -0.10
C GLY A 50 0.01 6.52 1.14
N ARG A 51 -0.65 7.68 1.11
CA ARG A 51 -1.63 8.08 2.11
C ARG A 51 -2.81 8.75 1.45
N ALA A 52 -4.01 8.50 1.96
CA ALA A 52 -5.24 9.15 1.54
C ALA A 52 -6.00 9.61 2.78
N HIS A 53 -6.43 10.88 2.80
CA HIS A 53 -7.29 11.39 3.85
C HIS A 53 -8.66 10.70 3.73
N GLN A 54 -9.19 10.20 4.84
CA GLN A 54 -10.50 9.56 4.90
C GLN A 54 -11.61 10.60 5.10
N SER A 55 -12.83 10.27 4.68
CA SER A 55 -14.01 11.01 5.14
C SER A 55 -14.31 10.61 6.58
N LEU A 56 -14.91 11.52 7.36
CA LEU A 56 -15.32 11.24 8.76
C LEU A 56 -16.21 10.00 8.88
N SER A 57 -16.97 9.66 7.84
CA SER A 57 -17.86 8.50 7.82
C SER A 57 -17.18 7.17 7.48
N ASP A 58 -15.97 7.18 6.92
CA ASP A 58 -15.37 5.98 6.31
C ASP A 58 -14.85 5.00 7.38
N MET A 59 -14.42 5.52 8.53
CA MET A 59 -13.98 4.70 9.66
C MET A 59 -14.27 5.39 11.01
N GLN A 60 -14.88 4.64 11.93
CA GLN A 60 -15.26 5.10 13.28
C GLN A 60 -14.89 4.06 14.32
N SER A 61 -14.21 4.48 15.40
CA SER A 61 -13.86 3.61 16.55
C SER A 61 -13.19 2.27 16.18
N GLY A 62 -12.35 2.25 15.14
CA GLY A 62 -11.70 1.02 14.69
C GLY A 62 -12.50 0.19 13.67
N ALA A 63 -13.74 0.59 13.35
CA ALA A 63 -14.61 -0.10 12.40
C ALA A 63 -14.72 0.67 11.09
N ILE A 64 -14.59 -0.05 9.98
CA ILE A 64 -14.86 0.47 8.62
C ILE A 64 -16.38 0.46 8.42
N SER A 65 -16.93 1.57 7.93
CA SER A 65 -18.38 1.71 7.69
C SER A 65 -18.77 1.57 6.22
#